data_AF-A0AAE0RR20-F1
#
_entry.id   AF-A0AAE0RR20-F1
#
_cell.length_a   1.000
_cell.length_b   1.000
_cell.length_c   1.000
_cell.angle_alpha   90.00
_cell.angle_beta   90.00
_cell.angle_gamma   90.00
#
_symmetry.space_group_name_H-M   'P 1'
#
loop_
_entity.id
_entity.type
_entity.pdbx_description
1 polymer ?
#
loop_
_entity_poly.entity_id
_entity_poly.type
_entity_poly.pdbx_seq_one_letter_code
_entity_poly.pdbx_strand_id
1 'polypeptide(L)'
;MVQVRQVISQSIQKAQVALQAQKTLNEYLLRIGFDEPVNTSPTQPKTYHQHYAAFQHLNSEAAVQVDSGFMVNHATTEMSMALQMSPVELAMCPQVVSIWHELIGAVCIRRRETCDPSEKYRRIDGACNNLANPLWGRSNRPHRRLLPPMYMDGVSMPKQVGVSGEPLPSARHVSNVVHKQDPCCPLAERDLSLYVMQWGQMLDHDLTDTAIEKGKS
;
A
#
# COMPACT_ATOMS: atom_id res chain seq x y z
N MET A 1 -10.76 28.85 -12.53
CA MET A 1 -10.24 27.66 -13.26
C MET A 1 -8.71 27.60 -13.29
N VAL A 2 -7.99 28.65 -13.68
CA VAL A 2 -6.50 28.67 -13.71
C VAL A 2 -5.88 28.41 -12.33
N GLN A 3 -6.46 28.97 -11.26
CA GLN A 3 -5.94 28.83 -9.90
C GLN A 3 -5.96 27.39 -9.37
N VAL A 4 -7.02 26.60 -9.63
CA VAL A 4 -7.14 25.21 -9.15
C VAL A 4 -6.12 24.29 -9.83
N ARG A 5 -5.97 24.41 -11.15
CA ARG A 5 -4.95 23.65 -11.89
C ARG A 5 -3.54 23.96 -11.38
N GLN A 6 -3.24 25.23 -11.12
CA GLN A 6 -1.95 25.63 -10.60
C GLN A 6 -1.69 25.04 -9.21
N VAL A 7 -2.67 25.06 -8.31
CA VAL A 7 -2.56 24.42 -6.99
C VAL A 7 -2.30 22.93 -7.11
N ILE A 8 -3.07 22.20 -7.94
CA ILE A 8 -2.87 20.76 -8.15
C ILE A 8 -1.45 20.47 -8.67
N SER A 9 -1.01 21.22 -9.68
CA SER A 9 0.33 21.07 -10.24
C SER A 9 1.44 21.31 -9.21
N GLN A 10 1.28 22.33 -8.36
CA GLN A 10 2.22 22.64 -7.28
C GLN A 10 2.23 21.53 -6.21
N SER A 11 1.07 20.99 -5.84
CA SER A 11 0.97 19.88 -4.89
C SER A 11 1.67 18.63 -5.40
N ILE A 12 1.53 18.31 -6.70
CA ILE A 12 2.25 17.20 -7.34
C ILE A 12 3.77 17.46 -7.32
N GLN A 13 4.20 18.68 -7.64
CA GLN A 13 5.63 19.02 -7.62
C GLN A 13 6.23 18.90 -6.20
N LYS A 14 5.51 19.35 -5.17
CA LYS A 14 5.94 19.18 -3.77
C LYS A 14 6.04 17.71 -3.39
N ALA A 15 5.08 16.88 -3.78
CA ALA A 15 5.14 15.45 -3.56
C ALA A 15 6.35 14.82 -4.24
N GLN A 16 6.72 15.28 -5.44
CA GLN A 16 7.91 14.78 -6.16
C GLN A 16 9.21 15.09 -5.42
N VAL A 17 9.31 16.31 -4.88
CA VAL A 17 10.45 16.70 -4.03
C VAL A 17 10.50 15.87 -2.76
N ALA A 18 9.35 15.64 -2.11
CA ALA A 18 9.26 14.80 -0.91
C ALA A 18 9.65 13.34 -1.19
N LEU A 19 9.21 12.78 -2.32
CA LEU A 19 9.60 11.43 -2.74
C LEU A 19 11.11 11.34 -2.96
N GLN A 20 11.71 12.33 -3.62
CA GLN A 20 13.15 12.36 -3.85
C GLN A 20 13.92 12.43 -2.51
N ALA A 21 13.45 13.25 -1.56
CA ALA A 21 14.04 13.32 -0.23
C ALA A 21 13.95 11.98 0.51
N GLN A 22 12.81 11.27 0.41
CA GLN A 22 12.62 9.95 1.00
C GLN A 22 13.59 8.92 0.39
N LYS A 23 13.78 8.95 -0.93
CA LYS A 23 14.74 8.08 -1.62
C LYS A 23 16.18 8.34 -1.20
N THR A 24 16.59 9.61 -1.14
CA THR A 24 17.93 9.99 -0.65
C THR A 24 18.16 9.57 0.80
N LEU A 25 17.13 9.67 1.65
CA LEU A 25 17.21 9.17 3.02
C LEU A 25 17.40 7.65 3.04
N ASN A 26 16.63 6.89 2.25
CA ASN A 26 16.77 5.43 2.18
C ASN A 26 18.18 5.02 1.70
N GLU A 27 18.73 5.70 0.69
CA GLU A 27 20.11 5.48 0.22
C GLU A 27 21.14 5.78 1.30
N TYR A 28 20.94 6.84 2.08
CA TYR A 28 21.82 7.18 3.19
C TYR A 28 21.79 6.10 4.28
N LEU A 29 20.60 5.60 4.65
CA LEU A 29 20.42 4.55 5.66
C LEU A 29 21.07 3.23 5.25
N LEU A 30 21.00 2.87 3.96
CA LEU A 30 21.77 1.75 3.40
C LEU A 30 23.27 1.96 3.55
N ARG A 31 23.78 3.16 3.20
CA ARG A 31 25.22 3.44 3.20
C ARG A 31 25.83 3.35 4.60
N ILE A 32 25.10 3.77 5.63
CA ILE A 32 25.58 3.73 7.02
C ILE A 32 25.39 2.36 7.69
N GLY A 33 24.88 1.36 6.96
CA GLY A 33 24.67 0.01 7.46
C GLY A 33 23.49 -0.12 8.44
N PHE A 34 22.57 0.85 8.45
CA PHE A 34 21.31 0.72 9.18
C PHE A 34 20.32 -0.19 8.42
N ASP A 35 20.45 -0.25 7.09
CA ASP A 35 19.80 -1.23 6.22
C ASP A 35 20.86 -2.03 5.45
N GLU A 36 20.58 -3.30 5.14
CA GLU A 36 21.50 -4.17 4.38
C GLU A 36 20.96 -4.46 2.96
N PRO A 37 21.83 -4.51 1.93
CA PRO A 37 21.42 -4.88 0.59
C PRO A 37 21.03 -6.37 0.50
N VAL A 38 20.10 -6.66 -0.40
CA VAL A 38 19.47 -7.99 -0.63
C VAL A 38 20.46 -9.11 -0.99
N ASN A 39 21.65 -8.75 -1.48
CA ASN A 39 22.63 -9.66 -2.06
C ASN A 39 23.79 -10.03 -1.10
N THR A 40 23.58 -9.97 0.22
CA THR A 40 24.52 -10.62 1.15
C THR A 40 24.35 -12.15 1.03
N SER A 41 25.49 -12.87 1.04
CA SER A 41 25.67 -14.31 0.76
C SER A 41 24.45 -15.23 1.02
N PRO A 42 24.18 -16.26 0.19
CA PRO A 42 23.10 -17.24 0.40
C PRO A 42 23.18 -18.02 1.72
N THR A 43 24.27 -17.88 2.46
CA THR A 43 24.51 -18.50 3.77
C THR A 43 24.22 -17.58 4.97
N GLN A 44 23.89 -16.30 4.75
CA GLN A 44 23.54 -15.38 5.84
C GLN A 44 22.03 -15.42 6.14
N PRO A 45 21.63 -15.46 7.44
CA PRO A 45 20.23 -15.36 7.82
C PRO A 45 19.65 -14.04 7.35
N LYS A 46 18.52 -14.08 6.64
CA LYS A 46 17.84 -12.85 6.23
C LYS A 46 17.25 -12.15 7.45
N THR A 47 17.75 -10.95 7.76
CA THR A 47 17.18 -10.13 8.84
C THR A 47 15.89 -9.46 8.37
N TYR A 48 15.05 -9.02 9.31
CA TYR A 48 13.84 -8.22 9.03
C TYR A 48 14.12 -7.02 8.10
N HIS A 49 15.32 -6.43 8.19
CA HIS A 49 15.74 -5.29 7.38
C HIS A 49 16.10 -5.66 5.92
N GLN A 50 16.53 -6.90 5.65
CA GLN A 50 16.86 -7.34 4.29
C GLN A 50 15.62 -7.65 3.44
N HIS A 51 14.52 -8.10 4.05
CA HIS A 51 13.22 -8.22 3.36
C HIS A 51 12.75 -6.86 2.84
N TYR A 52 12.99 -5.80 3.62
CA TYR A 52 12.67 -4.43 3.25
C TYR A 52 13.39 -3.92 2.02
N ALA A 53 14.71 -4.14 1.99
CA ALA A 53 15.56 -3.64 0.93
C ALA A 53 15.22 -4.25 -0.44
N ALA A 54 14.69 -5.49 -0.46
CA ALA A 54 14.27 -6.16 -1.68
C ALA A 54 13.10 -5.46 -2.37
N PHE A 55 12.14 -4.95 -1.62
CA PHE A 55 10.99 -4.27 -2.21
C PHE A 55 11.29 -2.82 -2.60
N GLN A 56 12.14 -2.13 -1.84
CA GLN A 56 12.43 -0.70 -2.05
C GLN A 56 13.55 -0.42 -3.05
N HIS A 57 14.50 -1.35 -3.23
CA HIS A 57 15.71 -1.12 -4.05
C HIS A 57 15.81 -1.98 -5.31
N LEU A 58 14.88 -2.90 -5.55
CA LEU A 58 14.75 -3.52 -6.86
C LEU A 58 13.99 -2.57 -7.77
N ASN A 59 14.50 -2.30 -8.98
CA ASN A 59 13.81 -1.66 -10.11
C ASN A 59 12.64 -2.54 -10.59
N SER A 60 11.74 -2.86 -9.67
CA SER A 60 10.62 -3.75 -9.81
C SER A 60 9.37 -2.93 -10.06
N GLU A 61 8.38 -3.56 -10.68
CA GLU A 61 7.08 -2.94 -10.87
C GLU A 61 6.43 -2.53 -9.53
N ALA A 62 6.72 -3.26 -8.44
CA ALA A 62 6.25 -2.95 -7.11
C ALA A 62 6.83 -1.62 -6.59
N ALA A 63 8.13 -1.37 -6.76
CA ALA A 63 8.77 -0.12 -6.32
C ALA A 63 8.14 1.12 -6.99
N VAL A 64 7.83 1.02 -8.28
CA VAL A 64 7.18 2.12 -9.01
C VAL A 64 5.75 2.37 -8.51
N GLN A 65 5.04 1.33 -8.08
CA GLN A 65 3.70 1.49 -7.50
C GLN A 65 3.73 2.09 -6.10
N VAL A 66 4.73 1.74 -5.28
CA VAL A 66 4.97 2.38 -3.98
C VAL A 66 5.23 3.87 -4.17
N ASP A 67 6.15 4.24 -5.08
CA ASP A 67 6.43 5.64 -5.42
C ASP A 67 5.16 6.37 -5.87
N SER A 68 4.36 5.73 -6.72
CA SER A 68 3.09 6.28 -7.20
C SER A 68 2.09 6.50 -6.07
N GLY A 69 1.98 5.53 -5.14
CA GLY A 69 1.11 5.62 -3.97
C GLY A 69 1.53 6.75 -3.03
N PHE A 70 2.82 6.87 -2.73
CA PHE A 70 3.38 7.97 -1.95
C PHE A 70 3.05 9.32 -2.58
N MET A 71 3.31 9.46 -3.89
CA MET A 71 3.03 10.68 -4.64
C MET A 71 1.57 11.09 -4.58
N VAL A 72 0.65 10.15 -4.81
CA VAL A 72 -0.79 10.39 -4.79
C VAL A 72 -1.24 10.83 -3.40
N ASN A 73 -0.82 10.12 -2.34
CA ASN A 73 -1.19 10.46 -0.97
C ASN A 73 -0.64 11.85 -0.58
N HIS A 74 0.66 12.08 -0.76
CA HIS A 74 1.30 13.33 -0.38
C HIS A 74 0.74 14.54 -1.16
N ALA A 75 0.53 14.39 -2.47
CA ALA A 75 -0.04 15.46 -3.27
C ALA A 75 -1.51 15.73 -2.91
N THR A 76 -2.27 14.71 -2.51
CA THR A 76 -3.65 14.88 -2.02
C THR A 76 -3.67 15.68 -0.72
N THR A 77 -2.80 15.36 0.23
CA THR A 77 -2.66 16.10 1.49
C THR A 77 -2.27 17.56 1.25
N GLU A 78 -1.27 17.82 0.40
CA GLU A 78 -0.85 19.18 0.03
C GLU A 78 -1.98 19.96 -0.65
N MET A 79 -2.70 19.34 -1.58
CA MET A 79 -3.85 19.94 -2.25
C MET A 79 -4.98 20.27 -1.26
N SER A 80 -5.29 19.35 -0.34
CA SER A 80 -6.29 19.54 0.72
C SER A 80 -5.96 20.74 1.59
N MET A 81 -4.70 20.88 2.02
CA MET A 81 -4.25 22.03 2.80
C MET A 81 -4.30 23.33 2.00
N ALA A 82 -3.84 23.32 0.74
CA ALA A 82 -3.78 24.51 -0.10
C ALA A 82 -5.16 25.06 -0.48
N LEU A 83 -6.15 24.18 -0.66
CA LEU A 83 -7.52 24.56 -0.98
C LEU A 83 -8.42 24.73 0.26
N GLN A 84 -7.92 24.41 1.46
CA GLN A 84 -8.69 24.40 2.70
C GLN A 84 -9.96 23.54 2.62
N MET A 85 -9.85 22.39 1.96
CA MET A 85 -10.94 21.43 1.76
C MET A 85 -10.49 20.06 2.25
N SER A 86 -11.36 19.32 2.92
CA SER A 86 -11.11 17.93 3.27
C SER A 86 -10.96 17.07 2.00
N PRO A 87 -10.25 15.94 2.05
CA PRO A 87 -10.14 15.02 0.91
C PRO A 87 -11.50 14.54 0.39
N VAL A 88 -12.49 14.41 1.28
CA VAL A 88 -13.86 14.03 0.91
C VAL A 88 -14.52 15.13 0.07
N GLU A 89 -14.42 16.39 0.50
CA GLU A 89 -14.96 17.52 -0.27
C GLU A 89 -14.28 17.67 -1.63
N LEU A 90 -12.95 17.48 -1.68
CA LEU A 90 -12.19 17.48 -2.94
C LEU A 90 -12.69 16.39 -3.90
N ALA A 91 -12.96 15.18 -3.40
CA ALA A 91 -13.47 14.06 -4.19
C ALA A 91 -14.91 14.29 -4.69
N MET A 92 -15.70 15.13 -4.00
CA MET A 92 -17.05 15.51 -4.40
C MET A 92 -17.07 16.59 -5.48
N CYS A 93 -15.97 17.30 -5.74
CA CYS A 93 -15.89 18.35 -6.74
C CYS A 93 -15.48 17.81 -8.13
N PRO A 94 -16.39 17.71 -9.12
CA PRO A 94 -16.07 17.09 -10.41
C PRO A 94 -14.95 17.80 -11.18
N GLN A 95 -14.85 19.12 -11.06
CA GLN A 95 -13.81 19.92 -11.72
C GLN A 95 -12.42 19.64 -11.14
N VAL A 96 -12.32 19.49 -9.82
CA VAL A 96 -11.06 19.14 -9.14
C VAL A 96 -10.63 17.74 -9.58
N VAL A 97 -11.56 16.78 -9.53
CA VAL A 97 -11.32 15.39 -9.92
C VAL A 97 -10.87 15.29 -11.39
N SER A 98 -11.50 16.03 -12.31
CA SER A 98 -11.12 15.98 -13.72
C SER A 98 -9.70 16.50 -13.96
N ILE A 99 -9.32 17.62 -13.34
CA ILE A 99 -7.98 18.20 -13.48
C ILE A 99 -6.94 17.31 -12.78
N TRP A 100 -7.29 16.77 -11.62
CA TRP A 100 -6.45 15.82 -10.88
C TRP A 100 -6.13 14.60 -11.73
N HIS A 101 -7.14 13.94 -12.31
CA HIS A 101 -6.94 12.76 -13.17
C HIS A 101 -6.05 13.04 -14.38
N GLU A 102 -6.17 14.23 -14.99
CA GLU A 102 -5.32 14.64 -16.09
C GLU A 102 -3.85 14.78 -15.65
N LEU A 103 -3.61 15.53 -14.58
CA LEU A 103 -2.26 15.86 -14.13
C LEU A 103 -1.54 14.69 -13.45
N ILE A 104 -2.25 13.92 -12.61
CA ILE A 104 -1.68 12.78 -11.88
C ILE A 104 -1.51 11.55 -12.78
N GLY A 105 -2.17 11.52 -13.94
CA GLY A 105 -2.15 10.36 -14.85
C GLY A 105 -0.75 9.95 -15.30
N ALA A 106 0.21 10.88 -15.35
CA ALA A 106 1.61 10.60 -15.66
C ALA A 106 2.36 9.90 -14.51
N VAL A 107 1.92 10.09 -13.26
CA VAL A 107 2.49 9.45 -12.06
C VAL A 107 2.02 8.01 -11.96
N CYS A 108 0.72 7.76 -12.19
CA CYS A 108 0.17 6.42 -12.12
C CYS A 108 0.40 5.65 -13.43
N ILE A 109 1.35 4.71 -13.45
CA ILE A 109 1.61 3.90 -14.66
C ILE A 109 0.40 3.02 -15.00
N ARG A 110 -0.37 3.45 -16.01
CA ARG A 110 -1.39 2.61 -16.66
C ARG A 110 -0.73 1.82 -17.79
N ARG A 111 -0.08 0.69 -17.47
CA ARG A 111 0.36 -0.25 -18.51
C ARG A 111 -0.86 -0.75 -19.28
N ARG A 112 -0.82 -0.62 -20.61
CA ARG A 112 -1.72 -1.34 -21.50
C ARG A 112 -1.13 -2.73 -21.69
N GLU A 113 -1.86 -3.72 -21.23
CA GLU A 113 -1.46 -5.12 -21.37
C GLU A 113 -2.01 -5.67 -22.68
N THR A 114 -1.17 -6.33 -23.46
CA THR A 114 -1.57 -7.00 -24.70
C THR A 114 -1.77 -8.49 -24.43
N CYS A 115 -2.97 -8.98 -24.71
CA CYS A 115 -3.36 -10.37 -24.47
C CYS A 115 -3.59 -11.10 -25.78
N ASP A 116 -3.05 -12.30 -25.88
CA ASP A 116 -3.38 -13.26 -26.94
C ASP A 116 -4.42 -14.26 -26.40
N PRO A 117 -5.66 -14.27 -26.94
CA PRO A 117 -6.70 -15.21 -26.53
C PRO A 117 -6.36 -16.68 -26.74
N SER A 118 -5.32 -16.98 -27.54
CA SER A 118 -4.85 -18.34 -27.81
C SER A 118 -3.80 -18.84 -26.80
N GLU A 119 -3.38 -18.01 -25.84
CA GLU A 119 -2.48 -18.43 -24.76
C GLU A 119 -3.06 -19.61 -23.98
N LYS A 120 -2.34 -20.74 -23.99
CA LYS A 120 -2.79 -21.99 -23.34
C LYS A 120 -2.60 -22.00 -21.82
N TYR A 121 -1.61 -21.25 -21.31
CA TYR A 121 -1.20 -21.29 -19.91
C TYR A 121 -1.32 -19.91 -19.27
N ARG A 122 -1.49 -19.89 -17.95
CA ARG A 122 -1.57 -18.66 -17.17
C ARG A 122 -0.19 -17.99 -17.16
N ARG A 123 -0.19 -16.66 -17.27
CA ARG A 123 1.02 -15.87 -16.98
C ARG A 123 1.30 -15.91 -15.48
N ILE A 124 2.59 -15.91 -15.13
CA ILE A 124 3.05 -16.00 -13.73
C ILE A 124 2.51 -14.86 -12.86
N ASP A 125 2.33 -13.67 -13.44
CA ASP A 125 1.81 -12.51 -12.73
C ASP A 125 0.28 -12.43 -12.74
N GLY A 126 -0.43 -13.38 -13.36
CA GLY A 126 -1.89 -13.39 -13.45
C GLY A 126 -2.49 -12.45 -14.51
N ALA A 127 -1.67 -11.74 -15.28
CA ALA A 127 -2.15 -10.88 -16.37
C ALA A 127 -2.90 -11.67 -17.44
N CYS A 128 -3.79 -11.00 -18.18
CA CYS A 128 -4.58 -11.55 -19.27
C CYS A 128 -5.55 -12.68 -18.90
N ASN A 129 -5.75 -12.95 -17.61
CA ASN A 129 -6.79 -13.90 -17.17
C ASN A 129 -8.20 -13.43 -17.57
N ASN A 130 -8.43 -12.11 -17.59
CA ASN A 130 -9.63 -11.49 -18.12
C ASN A 130 -9.29 -10.64 -19.35
N LEU A 131 -9.74 -11.06 -20.54
CA LEU A 131 -9.39 -10.39 -21.81
C LEU A 131 -9.94 -8.96 -21.93
N ALA A 132 -11.10 -8.68 -21.30
CA ALA A 132 -11.69 -7.35 -21.30
C ALA A 132 -11.00 -6.40 -20.31
N ASN A 133 -10.48 -6.96 -19.22
CA ASN A 133 -9.74 -6.23 -18.19
C ASN A 133 -8.46 -6.98 -17.83
N PRO A 134 -7.42 -6.91 -18.70
CA PRO A 134 -6.19 -7.72 -18.58
C PRO A 134 -5.44 -7.66 -17.25
N LEU A 135 -5.71 -6.62 -16.45
CA LEU A 135 -5.00 -6.31 -15.22
C LEU A 135 -5.74 -6.77 -13.96
N TRP A 136 -6.96 -7.30 -14.08
CA TRP A 136 -7.72 -7.81 -12.94
C TRP A 136 -7.11 -9.10 -12.40
N GLY A 137 -6.86 -9.15 -11.10
CA GLY A 137 -6.24 -10.30 -10.43
C GLY A 137 -4.73 -10.45 -10.68
N ARG A 138 -4.11 -9.50 -11.39
CA ARG A 138 -2.65 -9.46 -11.58
C ARG A 138 -1.95 -9.14 -10.26
N SER A 139 -0.83 -9.81 -9.98
CA SER A 139 0.01 -9.55 -8.81
C SER A 139 0.63 -8.16 -8.84
N ASN A 140 1.11 -7.68 -7.68
CA ASN A 140 1.59 -6.31 -7.49
C ASN A 140 0.57 -5.29 -8.01
N ARG A 141 -0.66 -5.33 -7.49
CA ARG A 141 -1.69 -4.34 -7.78
C ARG A 141 -2.36 -3.92 -6.47
N PRO A 142 -2.90 -2.69 -6.38
CA PRO A 142 -3.66 -2.28 -5.21
C PRO A 142 -4.85 -3.22 -4.97
N HIS A 143 -5.09 -3.55 -3.70
CA HIS A 143 -6.27 -4.31 -3.28
C HIS A 143 -7.55 -3.60 -3.70
N ARG A 144 -8.53 -4.37 -4.18
CA ARG A 144 -9.87 -3.83 -4.49
C ARG A 144 -10.54 -3.40 -3.20
N ARG A 145 -11.00 -2.15 -3.14
CA ARG A 145 -11.81 -1.64 -2.03
C ARG A 145 -13.29 -1.95 -2.27
N LEU A 146 -13.91 -2.69 -1.36
CA LEU A 146 -15.36 -2.95 -1.38
C LEU A 146 -16.17 -1.78 -0.79
N LEU A 147 -15.56 -1.03 0.14
CA LEU A 147 -16.11 0.17 0.75
C LEU A 147 -15.09 1.32 0.65
N PRO A 148 -15.54 2.58 0.70
CA PRO A 148 -14.64 3.72 0.79
C PRO A 148 -13.68 3.59 1.99
N PRO A 149 -12.40 3.96 1.85
CA PRO A 149 -11.46 3.94 2.96
C PRO A 149 -11.84 4.95 4.04
N MET A 150 -11.54 4.64 5.30
CA MET A 150 -11.70 5.55 6.43
C MET A 150 -10.35 5.78 7.10
N TYR A 151 -9.72 6.91 6.76
CA TYR A 151 -8.49 7.41 7.38
C TYR A 151 -8.81 8.61 8.28
N MET A 152 -7.97 8.89 9.28
CA MET A 152 -8.16 10.01 10.20
C MET A 152 -8.09 11.36 9.49
N ASP A 153 -7.16 11.49 8.55
CA ASP A 153 -6.95 12.68 7.72
C ASP A 153 -7.71 12.61 6.38
N GLY A 154 -8.45 11.52 6.12
CA GLY A 154 -9.11 11.27 4.85
C GLY A 154 -8.19 10.82 3.71
N VAL A 155 -6.88 10.63 3.94
CA VAL A 155 -5.90 10.25 2.91
C VAL A 155 -5.17 8.97 3.26
N SER A 156 -4.38 8.96 4.33
CA SER A 156 -3.48 7.84 4.64
C SER A 156 -3.20 7.64 6.13
N MET A 157 -3.53 8.61 6.99
CA MET A 157 -3.29 8.50 8.43
C MET A 157 -4.22 7.46 9.06
N PRO A 158 -3.68 6.42 9.75
CA PRO A 158 -4.50 5.44 10.44
C PRO A 158 -5.48 6.11 11.42
N LYS A 159 -6.67 5.52 11.56
CA LYS A 159 -7.70 6.05 12.46
C LYS A 159 -7.20 6.02 13.90
N GLN A 160 -7.28 7.15 14.61
CA GLN A 160 -6.92 7.25 16.03
C GLN A 160 -8.09 7.57 16.96
N VAL A 161 -9.23 7.99 16.40
CA VAL A 161 -10.44 8.36 17.18
C VAL A 161 -11.63 7.50 16.77
N GLY A 162 -12.45 7.12 17.74
CA GLY A 162 -13.67 6.34 17.57
C GLY A 162 -14.82 7.17 17.02
N VAL A 163 -15.96 6.53 16.80
CA VAL A 163 -17.21 7.22 16.38
C VAL A 163 -17.73 8.15 17.50
N SER A 164 -17.39 7.84 18.76
CA SER A 164 -17.71 8.67 19.92
C SER A 164 -16.88 9.95 20.03
N GLY A 165 -15.84 10.13 19.20
CA GLY A 165 -14.87 11.22 19.33
C GLY A 165 -13.71 10.93 20.28
N GLU A 166 -13.78 9.85 21.05
CA GLU A 166 -12.72 9.45 21.99
C GLU A 166 -11.55 8.73 21.29
N PRO A 167 -10.33 8.78 21.83
CA PRO A 167 -9.20 8.00 21.32
C PRO A 167 -9.49 6.50 21.28
N LEU A 168 -9.07 5.83 20.19
CA LEU A 168 -9.12 4.38 20.10
C LEU A 168 -8.12 3.75 21.08
N PRO A 169 -8.48 2.64 21.73
CA PRO A 169 -7.54 1.91 22.58
C PRO A 169 -6.38 1.37 21.73
N SER A 170 -5.19 1.26 22.34
CA SER A 170 -4.06 0.65 21.65
C SER A 170 -4.36 -0.81 21.28
N ALA A 171 -3.84 -1.27 20.14
CA ALA A 171 -3.98 -2.67 19.72
C ALA A 171 -3.51 -3.65 20.80
N ARG A 172 -2.46 -3.28 21.56
CA ARG A 172 -1.95 -4.07 22.68
C ARG A 172 -2.95 -4.15 23.84
N HIS A 173 -3.61 -3.05 24.17
CA HIS A 173 -4.64 -3.06 25.22
C HIS A 173 -5.81 -3.96 24.83
N VAL A 174 -6.30 -3.86 23.58
CA VAL A 174 -7.36 -4.75 23.06
C VAL A 174 -6.92 -6.22 23.08
N SER A 175 -5.69 -6.52 22.67
CA SER A 175 -5.13 -7.88 22.75
C SER A 175 -5.13 -8.41 24.18
N ASN A 176 -4.69 -7.60 25.16
CA ASN A 176 -4.58 -8.00 26.55
C ASN A 176 -5.93 -8.18 27.26
N VAL A 177 -6.96 -7.45 26.84
CA VAL A 177 -8.29 -7.47 27.49
C VAL A 177 -9.25 -8.42 26.79
N VAL A 178 -9.26 -8.43 25.45
CA VAL A 178 -10.25 -9.19 24.65
C VAL A 178 -9.73 -10.57 24.25
N HIS A 179 -8.47 -10.65 23.80
CA HIS A 179 -7.87 -11.90 23.31
C HIS A 179 -7.09 -12.64 24.41
N LYS A 180 -7.39 -12.35 25.69
CA LYS A 180 -6.76 -13.03 26.81
C LYS A 180 -7.27 -14.46 26.87
N GLN A 181 -6.43 -15.41 26.49
CA GLN A 181 -6.72 -16.82 26.67
C GLN A 181 -6.58 -17.19 28.15
N ASP A 182 -7.56 -17.90 28.68
CA ASP A 182 -7.45 -18.50 30.00
C ASP A 182 -6.50 -19.71 29.92
N PRO A 183 -5.35 -19.69 30.64
CA PRO A 183 -4.42 -20.82 30.65
C PRO A 183 -5.06 -22.13 31.12
N CYS A 184 -6.13 -22.07 31.93
CA CYS A 184 -6.77 -23.27 32.47
C CYS A 184 -7.69 -23.96 31.45
N CYS A 185 -8.10 -23.27 30.38
CA CYS A 185 -9.05 -23.76 29.40
C CYS A 185 -8.58 -23.46 27.97
N PRO A 186 -7.52 -24.14 27.49
CA PRO A 186 -7.17 -24.04 26.08
C PRO A 186 -8.31 -24.56 25.21
N LEU A 187 -8.76 -23.71 24.27
CA LEU A 187 -9.74 -24.07 23.25
C LEU A 187 -9.09 -25.05 22.27
N ALA A 188 -9.11 -26.34 22.61
CA ALA A 188 -8.77 -27.40 21.68
C ALA A 188 -10.06 -27.84 20.96
N GLU A 189 -10.20 -27.44 19.70
CA GLU A 189 -11.23 -27.98 18.81
C GLU A 189 -10.99 -29.49 18.65
N ARG A 190 -11.97 -30.32 19.02
CA ARG A 190 -11.74 -31.78 19.12
C ARG A 190 -11.99 -32.53 17.81
N ASP A 191 -12.66 -31.89 16.86
CA ASP A 191 -13.15 -32.54 15.64
C ASP A 191 -12.45 -32.05 14.36
N LEU A 192 -11.46 -31.16 14.46
CA LEU A 192 -10.66 -30.68 13.33
C LEU A 192 -9.21 -31.10 13.48
N SER A 193 -8.63 -31.61 12.39
CA SER A 193 -7.19 -31.84 12.34
C SER A 193 -6.45 -30.51 12.17
N LEU A 194 -5.18 -30.48 12.61
CA LEU A 194 -4.28 -29.35 12.39
C LEU A 194 -4.16 -28.93 10.91
N TYR A 195 -4.46 -29.86 9.99
CA TYR A 195 -4.45 -29.61 8.56
C TYR A 195 -5.39 -28.47 8.15
N VAL A 196 -6.50 -28.25 8.86
CA VAL A 196 -7.44 -27.17 8.54
C VAL A 196 -6.78 -25.80 8.67
N MET A 197 -6.04 -25.57 9.77
CA MET A 197 -5.29 -24.34 9.98
C MET A 197 -4.19 -24.18 8.93
N GLN A 198 -3.41 -25.25 8.70
CA GLN A 198 -2.28 -25.21 7.77
C GLN A 198 -2.73 -24.97 6.32
N TRP A 199 -3.83 -25.58 5.91
CA TRP A 199 -4.43 -25.36 4.60
C TRP A 199 -4.96 -23.93 4.45
N GLY A 200 -5.56 -23.38 5.52
CA GLY A 200 -5.99 -21.98 5.55
C GLY A 200 -4.84 -21.00 5.29
N GLN A 201 -3.69 -21.19 5.95
CA GLN A 201 -2.50 -20.37 5.71
C GLN A 201 -1.97 -20.54 4.27
N MET A 202 -1.96 -21.77 3.75
CA MET A 202 -1.49 -22.02 2.39
C MET A 202 -2.35 -21.28 1.36
N LEU A 203 -3.68 -21.28 1.55
CA LEU A 203 -4.59 -20.52 0.69
C LEU A 203 -4.43 -19.01 0.84
N ASP A 204 -4.27 -18.50 2.07
CA ASP A 204 -4.04 -17.07 2.32
C ASP A 204 -2.80 -16.58 1.55
N HIS A 205 -1.69 -17.32 1.65
CA HIS A 205 -0.42 -16.99 0.98
C HIS A 205 -0.46 -17.15 -0.55
N ASP A 206 -1.40 -17.92 -1.12
CA ASP A 206 -1.59 -18.02 -2.57
C ASP A 206 -2.46 -16.86 -3.12
N LEU A 207 -3.36 -16.33 -2.29
CA LEU A 207 -4.34 -15.32 -2.72
C LEU A 207 -3.90 -13.88 -2.46
N THR A 208 -3.20 -13.62 -1.35
CA THR A 208 -2.87 -12.27 -0.93
C THR A 208 -1.52 -12.20 -0.25
N ASP A 209 -0.82 -11.09 -0.52
CA ASP A 209 0.32 -10.65 0.27
C ASP A 209 0.29 -9.11 0.29
N THR A 210 0.70 -8.52 1.41
CA THR A 210 0.78 -7.07 1.56
C THR A 210 2.19 -6.72 2.02
N ALA A 211 2.99 -6.22 1.08
CA ALA A 211 4.30 -5.68 1.39
C ALA A 211 4.17 -4.52 2.38
N ILE A 212 5.06 -4.49 3.38
CA ILE A 212 5.08 -3.46 4.41
C ILE A 212 6.00 -2.32 3.94
N GLU A 213 5.58 -1.05 4.15
CA GLU A 213 6.40 0.15 3.95
C GLU A 213 7.10 0.63 5.22
N LYS A 214 8.36 1.11 5.09
CA LYS A 214 9.28 1.30 6.22
C LYS A 214 8.67 2.36 7.12
N GLY A 215 8.11 1.92 8.25
CA GLY A 215 7.56 2.83 9.24
C GLY A 215 8.67 3.75 9.75
N LYS A 216 8.35 5.03 9.94
CA LYS A 216 9.18 5.91 10.77
C LYS A 216 9.06 5.40 12.20
N SER A 217 10.10 4.71 12.69
CA SER A 217 10.29 4.40 14.11
C SER A 217 10.60 5.69 14.88
#